data_AF-A0A110AZI1-F1
#
_entry.id   AF-A0A110AZI1-F1
#
_cell.length_a   1.000
_cell.length_b   1.000
_cell.length_c   1.000
_cell.angle_alpha   90.00
_cell.angle_beta   90.00
_cell.angle_gamma   90.00
#
_symmetry.space_group_name_H-M   'P 1'
#
loop_
_entity.id
_entity.type
_entity.pdbx_description
1 polymer ?
#
loop_
_entity_poly.entity_id
_entity_poly.type
_entity_poly.pdbx_seq_one_letter_code
_entity_poly.pdbx_strand_id
1 'polypeptide(L)'
;MKQLTQQGVDYQVALDSWNGPDALNQDYIINGTGVEVKTTAANHPFVQVSNELQLSAQNLSKLFIYLVVIDERKGHLLTLNSLVCELRRVFESSDELADMYNDKLLKAGYEDEHYRQYENREYHIRDIKIYSVIEGFPCITPRIIPEGVHHVTYQIDTSACADFKVSPEELFAEISY
;
A
#
# COMPACT_ATOMS: atom_id res chain seq x y z
N MET A 1 6.57 3.53 1.27
CA MET A 1 7.63 4.55 1.19
C MET A 1 8.29 4.87 2.53
N LYS A 2 7.71 5.69 3.42
CA LYS A 2 8.36 6.15 4.68
C LYS A 2 8.89 5.00 5.57
N GLN A 3 8.14 3.91 5.71
CA GLN A 3 8.62 2.77 6.47
C GLN A 3 9.75 2.01 5.77
N LEU A 4 9.73 1.90 4.43
CA LEU A 4 10.81 1.25 3.67
C LEU A 4 12.13 2.01 3.88
N THR A 5 12.10 3.34 3.78
CA THR A 5 13.30 4.17 3.99
C THR A 5 13.80 4.10 5.43
N GLN A 6 12.91 4.01 6.42
CA GLN A 6 13.28 3.81 7.83
C GLN A 6 13.88 2.42 8.12
N GLN A 7 13.52 1.40 7.35
CA GLN A 7 14.09 0.05 7.43
C GLN A 7 15.39 -0.10 6.62
N GLY A 8 15.93 1.00 6.09
CA GLY A 8 17.21 1.02 5.37
C GLY A 8 17.11 0.56 3.91
N VAL A 9 15.90 0.44 3.34
CA VAL A 9 15.74 0.23 1.90
C VAL A 9 16.24 1.49 1.18
N ASP A 10 17.13 1.29 0.20
CA ASP A 10 17.66 2.36 -0.64
C ASP A 10 16.53 3.18 -1.28
N TYR A 11 16.73 4.50 -1.40
CA TYR A 11 15.70 5.42 -1.86
C TYR A 11 15.28 5.19 -3.31
N GLN A 12 16.24 4.85 -4.18
CA GLN A 12 15.96 4.50 -5.57
C GLN A 12 15.11 3.23 -5.61
N VAL A 13 15.52 2.19 -4.87
CA VAL A 13 14.77 0.92 -4.77
C VAL A 13 13.36 1.13 -4.22
N ALA A 14 13.20 1.98 -3.20
CA ALA A 14 11.90 2.28 -2.60
C ALA A 14 10.95 3.00 -3.59
N LEU A 15 11.48 3.88 -4.44
CA LEU A 15 10.71 4.57 -5.48
C LEU A 15 10.37 3.65 -6.66
N ASP A 16 11.35 2.90 -7.17
CA ASP A 16 11.17 1.97 -8.29
C ASP A 16 10.16 0.87 -7.96
N SER A 17 10.14 0.43 -6.71
CA SER A 17 9.20 -0.59 -6.25
C SER A 17 7.79 -0.07 -5.99
N TRP A 18 7.56 1.24 -5.92
CA TRP A 18 6.23 1.81 -5.72
C TRP A 18 5.44 1.83 -7.03
N ASN A 19 4.69 0.76 -7.26
CA ASN A 19 4.05 0.40 -8.52
C ASN A 19 2.58 0.83 -8.61
N GLY A 20 1.93 1.14 -7.48
CA GLY A 20 0.55 1.61 -7.43
C GLY A 20 0.24 2.79 -8.37
N PRO A 21 1.07 3.85 -8.43
CA PRO A 21 0.86 4.95 -9.37
C PRO A 21 0.91 4.56 -10.84
N ASP A 22 1.63 3.48 -11.17
CA ASP A 22 1.76 2.97 -12.54
C ASP A 22 0.64 1.95 -12.89
N ALA A 23 -0.41 1.87 -12.06
CA ALA A 23 -1.59 1.03 -12.23
C ALA A 23 -1.29 -0.48 -12.40
N LEU A 24 -0.20 -0.93 -11.78
CA LEU A 24 0.13 -2.35 -11.62
C LEU A 24 -0.81 -3.01 -10.61
N ASN A 25 -0.81 -4.35 -10.59
CA ASN A 25 -1.72 -5.12 -9.76
C ASN A 25 -1.47 -4.96 -8.26
N GLN A 26 -0.21 -4.77 -7.86
CA GLN A 26 0.20 -4.56 -6.47
C GLN A 26 0.80 -3.17 -6.29
N ASP A 27 0.52 -2.55 -5.14
CA ASP A 27 1.07 -1.24 -4.80
C ASP A 27 2.60 -1.21 -4.73
N TYR A 28 3.22 -2.28 -4.23
CA TYR A 28 4.67 -2.44 -4.23
C TYR A 28 5.10 -3.82 -4.73
N ILE A 29 6.21 -3.88 -5.46
CA ILE A 29 6.89 -5.14 -5.79
C ILE A 29 8.39 -4.95 -5.57
N ILE A 30 8.96 -5.69 -4.61
CA ILE A 30 10.37 -5.61 -4.20
C ILE A 30 10.92 -7.03 -4.18
N ASN A 31 11.98 -7.32 -4.95
CA ASN A 31 12.63 -8.64 -4.97
C ASN A 31 11.67 -9.83 -5.21
N GLY A 32 10.62 -9.62 -6.03
CA GLY A 32 9.58 -10.62 -6.29
C GLY A 32 8.49 -10.73 -5.22
N THR A 33 8.63 -10.01 -4.10
CA THR A 33 7.61 -9.89 -3.05
C THR A 33 6.66 -8.74 -3.39
N GLY A 34 5.39 -9.05 -3.57
CA GLY A 34 4.33 -8.05 -3.72
C GLY A 34 3.78 -7.60 -2.36
N VAL A 35 3.47 -6.31 -2.24
CA VAL A 35 2.75 -5.76 -1.08
C VAL A 35 1.59 -4.92 -1.59
N GLU A 36 0.38 -5.30 -1.22
CA GLU A 36 -0.84 -4.55 -1.49
C GLU A 36 -1.21 -3.71 -0.27
N VAL A 37 -1.24 -2.38 -0.40
CA VAL A 37 -1.48 -1.45 0.69
C VAL A 37 -2.95 -1.03 0.69
N LYS A 38 -3.64 -1.31 1.79
CA LYS A 38 -5.05 -0.91 1.97
C LYS A 38 -5.18 0.03 3.15
N THR A 39 -6.15 0.93 3.07
CA THR A 39 -6.49 1.83 4.16
C THR A 39 -7.98 1.73 4.47
N THR A 40 -8.36 1.68 5.75
CA THR A 40 -9.76 1.68 6.16
C THR A 40 -9.98 2.54 7.41
N ALA A 41 -11.08 3.29 7.43
CA ALA A 41 -11.56 4.03 8.60
C ALA A 41 -12.68 3.30 9.35
N ALA A 42 -13.04 2.08 8.94
CA ALA A 42 -14.14 1.33 9.53
C ALA A 42 -13.83 0.87 10.96
N ASN A 43 -14.81 0.91 11.86
CA ASN A 43 -14.67 0.38 13.23
C ASN A 43 -14.38 -1.13 13.25
N HIS A 44 -15.00 -1.87 12.32
CA HIS A 44 -14.68 -3.26 12.03
C HIS A 44 -13.84 -3.30 10.74
N PRO A 45 -12.52 -3.50 10.84
CA PRO A 45 -11.64 -3.44 9.68
C PRO A 45 -11.93 -4.56 8.69
N PHE A 46 -11.93 -4.21 7.41
CA PHE A 46 -12.01 -5.12 6.28
C PHE A 46 -10.95 -4.76 5.24
N VAL A 47 -10.61 -5.71 4.39
CA VAL A 47 -9.78 -5.49 3.21
C VAL A 47 -10.71 -5.27 2.02
N GLN A 48 -10.66 -4.08 1.43
CA GLN A 48 -11.33 -3.80 0.16
C GLN A 48 -10.47 -4.32 -0.99
N VAL A 49 -11.02 -5.22 -1.80
CA VAL A 49 -10.37 -5.71 -3.03
C VAL A 49 -11.17 -5.19 -4.21
N SER A 50 -10.53 -4.40 -5.06
CA SER A 50 -11.17 -3.69 -6.18
C SER A 50 -11.10 -4.46 -7.49
N ASN A 51 -10.23 -5.46 -7.59
CA ASN A 51 -10.20 -6.40 -8.69
C ASN A 51 -9.48 -7.70 -8.28
N GLU A 52 -9.73 -8.74 -9.05
CA GLU A 52 -9.20 -10.09 -8.86
C GLU A 52 -7.68 -10.23 -8.99
N LEU A 53 -7.00 -9.24 -9.57
CA LEU A 53 -5.55 -9.28 -9.78
C LEU A 53 -4.77 -8.78 -8.55
N GLN A 54 -5.37 -7.94 -7.71
CA GLN A 54 -4.71 -7.35 -6.53
C GLN A 54 -4.17 -8.40 -5.55
N LEU A 55 -4.92 -9.48 -5.36
CA LEU A 55 -4.54 -10.58 -4.46
C LEU A 55 -4.03 -11.82 -5.22
N SER A 56 -3.63 -11.66 -6.48
CA SER A 56 -3.03 -12.73 -7.27
C SER A 56 -1.52 -12.76 -7.07
N ALA A 57 -0.99 -13.84 -6.49
CA ALA A 57 0.45 -14.09 -6.38
C ALA A 57 1.09 -14.58 -7.69
N GLN A 58 0.42 -14.43 -8.83
CA GLN A 58 0.98 -14.84 -10.12
C GLN A 58 2.23 -14.02 -10.45
N ASN A 59 3.34 -14.70 -10.71
CA ASN A 59 4.67 -14.10 -10.95
C ASN A 59 5.32 -13.42 -9.74
N LEU A 60 4.79 -13.65 -8.53
CA LEU A 60 5.37 -13.20 -7.28
C LEU A 60 5.90 -14.39 -6.48
N SER A 61 6.99 -14.20 -5.74
CA SER A 61 7.49 -15.19 -4.78
C SER A 61 6.63 -15.22 -3.52
N LYS A 62 6.23 -14.03 -3.05
CA LYS A 62 5.40 -13.80 -1.87
C LYS A 62 4.46 -12.63 -2.12
N LEU A 63 3.32 -12.61 -1.43
CA LEU A 63 2.36 -11.53 -1.49
C LEU A 63 1.84 -11.23 -0.10
N PHE A 64 1.85 -9.95 0.28
CA PHE A 64 1.36 -9.47 1.56
C PHE A 64 0.29 -8.41 1.37
N ILE A 65 -0.66 -8.35 2.31
CA ILE A 65 -1.55 -7.20 2.47
C ILE A 65 -1.05 -6.38 3.65
N TYR A 66 -0.86 -5.08 3.44
CA TYR A 66 -0.54 -4.11 4.47
C TYR A 66 -1.76 -3.21 4.71
N LEU A 67 -2.56 -3.52 5.73
CA LEU A 67 -3.78 -2.79 6.07
C LEU A 67 -3.52 -1.73 7.14
N VAL A 68 -3.60 -0.46 6.75
CA VAL A 68 -3.59 0.69 7.65
C VAL A 68 -5.01 0.98 8.13
N VAL A 69 -5.21 0.89 9.43
CA VAL A 69 -6.49 1.22 10.05
C VAL A 69 -6.38 2.61 10.66
N ILE A 70 -7.23 3.53 10.23
CA ILE A 70 -7.15 4.95 10.60
C ILE A 70 -8.44 5.44 11.28
N ASP A 71 -8.31 6.52 12.04
CA ASP A 71 -9.42 7.39 12.42
C ASP A 71 -9.24 8.75 11.72
N GLU A 72 -10.30 9.30 11.15
CA GLU A 72 -10.32 10.67 10.62
C GLU A 72 -10.92 11.61 11.67
N ARG A 73 -10.07 12.40 12.33
CA ARG A 73 -10.46 13.32 13.42
C ARG A 73 -9.54 14.53 13.42
N LYS A 74 -10.10 15.71 13.71
CA LYS A 74 -9.33 16.94 13.92
C LYS A 74 -8.53 16.87 15.23
N GLY A 75 -7.35 17.48 15.26
CA GLY A 75 -6.39 17.50 16.36
C GLY A 75 -5.22 16.53 16.23
N HIS A 76 -5.01 15.90 15.06
CA HIS A 76 -3.92 14.97 14.80
C HIS A 76 -2.91 15.53 13.77
N LEU A 77 -1.65 15.12 13.89
CA LEU A 77 -0.55 15.71 13.10
C LEU A 77 -0.32 15.07 11.73
N LEU A 78 -1.03 13.98 11.39
CA LEU A 78 -0.80 13.28 10.13
C LEU A 78 -1.81 13.72 9.07
N THR A 79 -1.32 14.41 8.05
CA THR A 79 -2.09 14.77 6.85
C THR A 79 -1.41 14.17 5.61
N LEU A 80 -2.16 14.06 4.51
CA LEU A 80 -1.57 13.67 3.23
C LEU A 80 -0.48 14.66 2.82
N ASN A 81 -0.77 15.96 2.93
CA ASN A 81 0.18 17.02 2.59
C ASN A 81 1.46 16.94 3.43
N SER A 82 1.36 16.66 4.74
CA SER A 82 2.55 16.51 5.58
C SER A 82 3.39 15.29 5.17
N LEU A 83 2.76 14.18 4.78
CA LEU A 83 3.47 12.98 4.30
C LEU A 83 4.19 13.25 2.98
N VAL A 84 3.52 13.95 2.05
CA VAL A 84 4.12 14.36 0.78
C VAL A 84 5.30 15.31 1.01
N CYS A 85 5.14 16.34 1.83
CA CYS A 85 6.21 17.28 2.14
C CYS A 85 7.39 16.60 2.85
N GLU A 86 7.13 15.68 3.77
CA GLU A 86 8.19 14.91 4.45
C GLU A 86 8.99 14.07 3.45
N LEU A 87 8.32 13.35 2.54
CA LEU A 87 9.00 12.54 1.53
C LEU A 87 9.71 13.38 0.47
N ARG A 88 9.16 14.52 0.05
CA ARG A 88 9.89 15.47 -0.82
C ARG A 88 11.24 15.86 -0.21
N ARG A 89 11.28 16.18 1.09
CA ARG A 89 12.53 16.49 1.81
C ARG A 89 13.53 15.33 1.85
N VAL A 90 13.04 14.09 1.87
CA VAL A 90 13.92 12.91 1.82
C VAL A 90 14.62 12.80 0.46
N PHE A 91 13.95 13.17 -0.63
CA PHE A 91 14.48 13.06 -1.99
C PHE A 91 15.15 14.33 -2.52
N GLU A 92 15.04 15.47 -1.82
CA GLU A 92 15.59 16.79 -2.19
C GLU A 92 17.11 16.79 -2.49
N SER A 93 17.87 15.80 -1.98
CA SER A 93 19.31 15.72 -2.24
C SER A 93 19.67 15.13 -3.61
N SER A 94 18.70 14.65 -4.38
CA SER A 94 18.89 14.12 -5.74
C SER A 94 17.76 14.59 -6.64
N ASP A 95 18.10 15.41 -7.63
CA ASP A 95 17.12 15.92 -8.61
C ASP A 95 16.39 14.76 -9.31
N GLU A 96 17.10 13.68 -9.63
CA GLU A 96 16.53 12.49 -10.26
C GLU A 96 15.45 11.82 -9.36
N LEU A 97 15.76 11.60 -8.08
CA LEU A 97 14.80 10.98 -7.14
C LEU A 97 13.60 11.91 -6.90
N ALA A 98 13.83 13.22 -6.82
CA ALA A 98 12.78 14.21 -6.62
C ALA A 98 11.82 14.24 -7.82
N ASP A 99 12.34 14.24 -9.05
CA ASP A 99 11.54 14.21 -10.27
C ASP A 99 10.73 12.91 -10.38
N MET A 100 11.36 11.76 -10.12
CA MET A 100 10.68 10.46 -10.11
C MET A 100 9.55 10.41 -9.09
N TYR A 101 9.76 10.93 -7.88
CA TYR A 101 8.73 10.97 -6.85
C TYR A 101 7.56 11.87 -7.25
N ASN A 102 7.84 13.05 -7.81
CA ASN A 102 6.79 13.97 -8.26
C ASN A 102 5.98 13.41 -9.43
N ASP A 103 6.62 12.74 -10.40
CA ASP A 103 5.92 12.03 -11.49
C ASP A 103 4.96 10.96 -10.93
N LYS A 104 5.42 10.17 -9.95
CA LYS A 104 4.57 9.17 -9.29
C LYS A 104 3.42 9.80 -8.50
N LEU A 105 3.61 10.94 -7.84
CA LEU A 105 2.52 11.67 -7.19
C LEU A 105 1.45 12.11 -8.19
N LEU A 106 1.86 12.66 -9.34
CA LEU A 106 0.94 13.08 -10.40
C LEU A 106 0.13 11.89 -10.93
N LYS A 107 0.79 10.76 -11.22
CA LYS A 107 0.11 9.53 -11.66
C LYS A 107 -0.87 8.99 -10.61
N ALA A 108 -0.57 9.14 -9.33
CA ALA A 108 -1.46 8.79 -8.23
C ALA A 108 -2.64 9.79 -8.05
N GLY A 109 -2.71 10.85 -8.86
CA GLY A 109 -3.75 11.88 -8.79
C GLY A 109 -3.51 12.97 -7.74
N TYR A 110 -2.30 13.05 -7.18
CA TYR A 110 -1.90 14.13 -6.29
C TYR A 110 -1.29 15.27 -7.12
N GLU A 111 -2.04 16.35 -7.25
CA GLU A 111 -1.59 17.60 -7.86
C GLU A 111 -1.48 18.68 -6.79
N ASP A 112 -0.46 19.54 -6.87
CA ASP A 112 -0.26 20.61 -5.87
C ASP A 112 -1.47 21.59 -5.83
N GLU A 113 -2.24 21.71 -6.92
CA GLU A 113 -3.49 22.47 -6.95
C GLU A 113 -4.58 21.87 -6.04
N HIS A 114 -4.52 20.56 -5.77
CA HIS A 114 -5.41 19.86 -4.85
C HIS A 114 -4.99 19.98 -3.38
N TYR A 115 -3.87 20.64 -3.07
CA TYR A 115 -3.36 20.80 -1.70
C TYR A 115 -4.45 21.26 -0.71
N ARG A 116 -5.27 22.25 -1.10
CA ARG A 116 -6.36 22.78 -0.27
C ARG A 116 -7.50 21.79 -0.03
N GLN A 117 -7.70 20.81 -0.91
CA GLN A 117 -8.74 19.79 -0.77
C GLN A 117 -8.40 18.80 0.36
N TYR A 118 -7.11 18.62 0.66
CA TYR A 118 -6.61 17.71 1.69
C TYR A 118 -6.25 18.40 3.00
N GLU A 119 -6.18 19.74 3.03
CA GLU A 119 -5.70 20.54 4.16
C GLU A 119 -6.48 20.33 5.47
N ASN A 120 -7.77 20.02 5.38
CA ASN A 120 -8.65 19.85 6.55
C ASN A 120 -8.82 18.39 7.00
N ARG A 121 -8.10 17.45 6.38
CA ARG A 121 -8.17 16.02 6.72
C ARG A 121 -6.96 15.59 7.52
N GLU A 122 -7.21 15.22 8.77
CA GLU A 122 -6.21 14.75 9.71
C GLU A 122 -6.53 13.31 10.08
N TYR A 123 -5.48 12.49 10.14
CA TYR A 123 -5.57 11.06 10.34
C TYR A 123 -4.79 10.64 11.58
N HIS A 124 -5.30 9.61 12.25
CA HIS A 124 -4.61 8.89 13.30
C HIS A 124 -4.51 7.42 12.91
N ILE A 125 -3.30 6.85 12.88
CA ILE A 125 -3.12 5.42 12.65
C ILE A 125 -3.51 4.69 13.93
N ARG A 126 -4.66 4.02 13.89
CA ARG A 126 -5.22 3.26 15.00
C ARG A 126 -4.57 1.89 15.12
N ASP A 127 -4.30 1.24 14.00
CA ASP A 127 -3.70 -0.11 13.95
C ASP A 127 -3.05 -0.36 12.59
N ILE A 128 -2.11 -1.30 12.55
CA ILE A 128 -1.52 -1.84 11.33
C ILE A 128 -1.68 -3.35 11.38
N LYS A 129 -2.31 -3.91 10.34
CA LYS A 129 -2.50 -5.35 10.21
C LYS A 129 -1.81 -5.83 8.93
N ILE A 130 -0.99 -6.86 9.06
CA ILE A 130 -0.26 -7.43 7.93
C ILE A 130 -0.67 -8.89 7.79
N TYR A 131 -0.98 -9.30 6.57
CA TYR A 131 -1.36 -10.68 6.26
C TYR A 131 -0.53 -11.23 5.11
N SER A 132 -0.10 -12.48 5.23
CA SER A 132 0.49 -13.22 4.11
C SER A 132 -0.60 -13.84 3.24
N VAL A 133 -0.57 -13.57 1.95
CA VAL A 133 -1.54 -14.13 0.98
C VAL A 133 -0.97 -15.44 0.45
N ILE A 134 -1.27 -16.52 1.16
CA ILE A 134 -0.87 -17.89 0.84
C ILE A 134 -2.09 -18.77 0.60
N GLU A 135 -1.86 -20.06 0.30
CA GLU A 135 -2.94 -21.04 0.14
C GLU A 135 -3.88 -21.04 1.36
N GLY A 136 -5.19 -20.99 1.10
CA GLY A 136 -6.23 -20.89 2.12
C GLY A 136 -6.64 -19.46 2.49
N PHE A 137 -5.87 -18.43 2.10
CA PHE A 137 -6.26 -17.03 2.36
C PHE A 137 -7.60 -16.72 1.67
N PRO A 138 -8.59 -16.09 2.34
CA PRO A 138 -9.93 -15.88 1.81
C PRO A 138 -9.94 -14.80 0.71
N CYS A 139 -9.61 -15.18 -0.52
CA CYS A 139 -9.55 -14.30 -1.67
C CYS A 139 -10.13 -14.94 -2.94
N ILE A 140 -10.58 -14.09 -3.84
CA ILE A 140 -10.95 -14.45 -5.20
C ILE A 140 -9.77 -14.10 -6.11
N THR A 141 -9.23 -15.12 -6.79
CA THR A 141 -8.11 -14.98 -7.74
C THR A 141 -8.58 -15.35 -9.15
N PRO A 142 -7.83 -15.00 -10.21
CA PRO A 142 -8.21 -15.32 -11.59
C PRO A 142 -8.40 -16.82 -11.85
N ARG A 143 -7.83 -17.70 -11.01
CA ARG A 143 -7.95 -19.16 -11.13
C ARG A 143 -9.36 -19.70 -10.87
N ILE A 144 -10.18 -18.98 -10.11
CA ILE A 144 -11.54 -19.42 -9.74
C ILE A 144 -12.64 -18.59 -10.41
N ILE A 145 -12.26 -17.64 -11.26
CA ILE A 145 -13.18 -16.75 -11.95
C ILE A 145 -13.53 -17.37 -13.32
N PRO A 146 -14.82 -17.42 -13.71
CA PRO A 146 -15.21 -17.87 -15.04
C PRO A 146 -14.61 -17.01 -16.15
N GLU A 147 -14.33 -17.63 -17.30
CA GLU A 147 -13.86 -16.91 -18.47
C GLU A 147 -14.84 -15.78 -18.88
N GLY A 148 -14.29 -14.60 -19.17
CA GLY A 148 -15.05 -13.39 -19.52
C GLY A 148 -15.56 -12.57 -18.34
N VAL A 149 -15.38 -13.02 -17.09
CA VAL A 149 -15.68 -12.23 -15.89
C VAL A 149 -14.42 -11.46 -15.47
N HIS A 150 -14.59 -10.15 -15.26
CA HIS A 150 -13.52 -9.23 -14.88
C HIS A 150 -14.04 -8.20 -13.89
N HIS A 151 -13.14 -7.49 -13.21
CA HIS A 151 -13.46 -6.37 -12.32
C HIS A 151 -14.25 -6.81 -11.08
N VAL A 152 -13.89 -7.96 -10.50
CA VAL A 152 -14.55 -8.51 -9.33
C VAL A 152 -14.15 -7.70 -8.09
N THR A 153 -15.09 -6.91 -7.58
CA THR A 153 -14.94 -6.12 -6.36
C THR A 153 -15.59 -6.83 -5.17
N TYR A 154 -14.87 -6.97 -4.07
CA TYR A 154 -15.36 -7.64 -2.85
C TYR A 154 -14.64 -7.13 -1.60
N GLN A 155 -15.13 -7.57 -0.44
CA GLN A 155 -14.54 -7.26 0.86
C GLN A 155 -14.21 -8.54 1.61
N ILE A 156 -13.12 -8.51 2.36
CA ILE A 156 -12.69 -9.60 3.24
C ILE A 156 -12.75 -9.11 4.67
N ASP A 157 -13.49 -9.80 5.53
CA ASP A 157 -13.48 -9.53 6.96
C ASP A 157 -12.11 -9.91 7.55
N THR A 158 -11.48 -9.00 8.28
CA THR A 158 -10.18 -9.28 8.92
C THR A 158 -10.25 -10.39 9.97
N SER A 159 -11.43 -10.72 10.50
CA SER A 159 -11.59 -11.88 11.40
C SER A 159 -11.28 -13.21 10.71
N ALA A 160 -11.53 -13.31 9.39
CA ALA A 160 -11.24 -14.50 8.60
C ALA A 160 -9.75 -14.60 8.20
N CYS A 161 -8.95 -13.57 8.48
CA CYS A 161 -7.54 -13.50 8.12
C CYS A 161 -6.60 -13.81 9.29
N ALA A 162 -7.12 -14.18 10.46
CA ALA A 162 -6.36 -14.30 11.70
C ALA A 162 -5.16 -15.26 11.59
N ASP A 163 -5.37 -16.42 10.95
CA ASP A 163 -4.34 -17.46 10.77
C ASP A 163 -3.22 -17.06 9.79
N PHE A 164 -3.43 -15.97 9.03
CA PHE A 164 -2.50 -15.47 8.02
C PHE A 164 -1.76 -14.22 8.49
N LYS A 165 -2.01 -13.77 9.73
CA LYS A 165 -1.39 -12.57 10.27
C LYS A 165 0.10 -12.77 10.45
N VAL A 166 0.90 -11.81 9.99
CA VAL A 166 2.34 -11.76 10.20
C VAL A 166 2.74 -10.46 10.89
N SER A 167 3.92 -10.46 11.47
CA SER A 167 4.54 -9.30 12.09
C SER A 167 5.18 -8.37 11.03
N PRO A 168 5.36 -7.08 11.34
CA PRO A 168 6.15 -6.18 10.50
C PRO A 168 7.57 -6.71 10.25
N GLU A 169 8.19 -7.32 11.27
CA GLU A 169 9.54 -7.90 11.18
C GLU A 169 9.60 -9.00 10.11
N GLU A 170 8.59 -9.88 10.07
CA GLU A 170 8.47 -10.91 9.04
C GLU A 170 8.32 -10.30 7.64
N LEU A 171 7.46 -9.28 7.46
CA LEU A 171 7.33 -8.60 6.17
C LEU A 171 8.64 -7.95 5.73
N PHE A 172 9.28 -7.18 6.62
CA PHE A 172 10.49 -6.44 6.30
C PHE A 172 11.68 -7.36 6.04
N ALA A 173 11.75 -8.53 6.67
CA ALA A 173 12.76 -9.55 6.34
C ALA A 173 12.63 -10.06 4.88
N GLU A 174 11.46 -9.96 4.25
CA GLU A 174 11.22 -10.42 2.87
C GLU A 174 11.46 -9.35 1.79
N ILE A 175 11.57 -8.08 2.20
CA ILE A 175 11.72 -6.94 1.27
C ILE A 175 12.97 -6.10 1.54
N SER A 176 13.65 -6.31 2.67
CA SER A 176 14.95 -5.72 2.99
C SER A 176 16.10 -6.65 2.56
N TYR A 177 17.27 -6.05 2.29
CA TYR A 177 18.52 -6.76 1.99
C TYR A 177 19.26 -7.21 3.25
#